data_AF-A0A6J8CIT4-F1
#
_entry.id   AF-A0A6J8CIT4-F1
#
_cell.length_a   1.000
_cell.length_b   1.000
_cell.length_c   1.000
_cell.angle_alpha   90.00
_cell.angle_beta   90.00
_cell.angle_gamma   90.00
#
_symmetry.space_group_name_H-M   'P 1'
#
loop_
_entity.id
_entity.type
_entity.pdbx_description
1 polymer ?
#
loop_
_entity_poly.entity_id
_entity_poly.type
_entity_poly.pdbx_seq_one_letter_code
_entity_poly.pdbx_strand_id
1 'polypeptide(L)'
;MKRGRPLLLGQELDTKVQYLINELRSKGGNINTRIVKALAKGVVISQDRTLLRENGGGIDISRDWTLSIMKRMNLVKRRGSNTAKPEIKDFDEKKAKFLKEIKTICTTWRELQKLYVVENLVYVYVPAGFTSKLQPMDLSVQKCVKDRMRDAFEDHYPDKVAKSLQDKTEVVVDLTMTTLKPLSAKWLVSAIDYLLANPQIVFNGFHNAGIAQTLGFVFEKK
;
A
#
# COMPACT_ATOMS: atom_id res chain seq x y z
N MET A 1 -38.79 -17.73 -13.69
CA MET A 1 -37.44 -17.13 -13.58
C MET A 1 -36.84 -17.46 -12.22
N LYS A 2 -35.70 -18.16 -12.15
CA LYS A 2 -35.00 -18.38 -10.87
C LYS A 2 -34.44 -17.03 -10.40
N ARG A 3 -34.97 -16.47 -9.31
CA ARG A 3 -34.39 -15.28 -8.65
C ARG A 3 -32.94 -15.62 -8.29
N GLY A 4 -31.99 -14.85 -8.80
CA GLY A 4 -30.58 -15.01 -8.48
C GLY A 4 -30.31 -14.76 -7.00
N ARG A 5 -29.07 -14.98 -6.56
CA ARG A 5 -28.63 -14.71 -5.18
C ARG A 5 -28.95 -13.24 -4.83
N PRO A 6 -29.57 -12.98 -3.65
CA PRO A 6 -29.90 -11.61 -3.25
C PRO A 6 -28.65 -10.73 -3.11
N LEU A 7 -28.82 -9.43 -3.34
CA LEU A 7 -27.75 -8.44 -3.20
C LEU A 7 -27.36 -8.29 -1.72
N LEU A 8 -26.07 -8.24 -1.44
CA LEU A 8 -25.54 -8.11 -0.08
C LEU A 8 -26.08 -6.85 0.64
N LEU A 9 -26.13 -5.73 -0.06
CA LEU A 9 -26.55 -4.44 0.49
C LEU A 9 -28.06 -4.18 0.34
N GLY A 10 -28.81 -5.13 -0.24
CA GLY A 10 -30.16 -4.85 -0.73
C GLY A 10 -30.15 -3.91 -1.96
N GLN A 11 -31.33 -3.71 -2.55
CA GLN A 11 -31.44 -2.97 -3.80
C GLN A 11 -31.11 -1.47 -3.64
N GLU A 12 -31.58 -0.85 -2.56
CA GLU A 12 -31.45 0.60 -2.36
C GLU A 12 -30.00 1.04 -2.20
N LEU A 13 -29.26 0.43 -1.26
CA LEU A 13 -27.86 0.78 -1.01
C LEU A 13 -26.97 0.39 -2.19
N ASP A 14 -27.23 -0.76 -2.86
CA ASP A 14 -26.46 -1.16 -4.04
C ASP A 14 -26.64 -0.14 -5.19
N THR A 15 -27.86 0.36 -5.42
CA THR A 15 -28.11 1.42 -6.41
C THR A 15 -27.41 2.73 -6.06
N LYS A 16 -27.41 3.15 -4.78
CA LYS A 16 -26.65 4.34 -4.34
C LYS A 16 -25.15 4.18 -4.60
N VAL A 17 -24.58 3.01 -4.32
CA VAL A 17 -23.17 2.73 -4.60
C VAL A 17 -22.88 2.80 -6.10
N GLN A 18 -23.72 2.20 -6.94
CA GLN A 18 -23.56 2.25 -8.39
C GLN A 18 -23.60 3.68 -8.94
N TYR A 19 -24.50 4.52 -8.42
CA TYR A 19 -24.58 5.94 -8.77
C TYR A 19 -23.25 6.66 -8.48
N LEU A 20 -22.72 6.54 -7.26
CA LEU A 20 -21.47 7.19 -6.86
C LEU A 20 -20.26 6.72 -7.68
N ILE A 21 -20.21 5.44 -8.03
CA ILE A 21 -19.13 4.90 -8.89
C ILE A 21 -19.18 5.53 -10.28
N ASN A 22 -20.38 5.66 -10.86
CA ASN A 22 -20.56 6.27 -12.18
C ASN A 22 -20.24 7.77 -12.16
N GLU A 23 -20.64 8.47 -11.09
CA GLU A 23 -20.33 9.89 -10.88
C GLU A 23 -18.81 10.12 -10.76
N LEU A 24 -18.13 9.32 -9.94
CA LEU A 24 -16.68 9.40 -9.81
C LEU A 24 -15.98 9.13 -11.15
N ARG A 25 -16.50 8.17 -11.92
CA ARG A 25 -15.97 7.82 -13.25
C ARG A 25 -16.20 8.93 -14.27
N SER A 26 -17.36 9.58 -14.29
CA SER A 26 -17.66 10.67 -15.24
C SER A 26 -16.77 11.89 -14.99
N LYS A 27 -16.35 12.10 -13.73
CA LYS A 27 -15.37 13.12 -13.32
C LYS A 27 -13.91 12.72 -13.60
N GLY A 28 -13.66 11.59 -14.28
CA GLY A 28 -12.31 11.12 -14.63
C GLY A 28 -11.57 10.39 -13.50
N GLY A 29 -12.24 10.09 -12.39
CA GLY A 29 -11.68 9.34 -11.27
C GLY A 29 -11.30 7.91 -11.63
N ASN A 30 -10.19 7.42 -11.08
CA ASN A 30 -9.70 6.08 -11.36
C ASN A 30 -10.46 5.04 -10.54
N ILE A 31 -11.25 4.17 -11.18
CA ILE A 31 -12.06 3.18 -10.46
C ILE A 31 -11.27 1.89 -10.21
N ASN A 32 -10.93 1.67 -8.93
CA ASN A 32 -10.30 0.44 -8.48
C ASN A 32 -11.07 -0.17 -7.29
N THR A 33 -10.72 -1.41 -6.93
CA THR A 33 -11.42 -2.14 -5.87
C THR A 33 -11.37 -1.45 -4.51
N ARG A 34 -10.30 -0.72 -4.19
CA ARG A 34 -10.18 -0.03 -2.90
C ARG A 34 -11.14 1.16 -2.83
N ILE A 35 -11.23 1.95 -3.90
CA ILE A 35 -12.17 3.07 -4.01
C ILE A 35 -13.62 2.58 -3.95
N VAL A 36 -13.97 1.54 -4.70
CA VAL A 36 -15.35 1.00 -4.69
C VAL A 36 -15.72 0.46 -3.31
N LYS A 37 -14.79 -0.26 -2.64
CA LYS A 37 -15.00 -0.74 -1.28
C LYS A 37 -15.21 0.42 -0.30
N ALA A 38 -14.43 1.49 -0.41
CA ALA A 38 -14.54 2.64 0.47
C ALA A 38 -15.83 3.46 0.22
N LEU A 39 -16.26 3.62 -1.04
CA LEU A 39 -17.56 4.21 -1.39
C LEU A 39 -18.72 3.38 -0.78
N ALA A 40 -18.66 2.06 -0.91
CA ALA A 40 -19.67 1.17 -0.38
C ALA A 40 -19.77 1.23 1.15
N LYS A 41 -18.63 1.21 1.84
CA LYS A 41 -18.59 1.46 3.29
C LYS A 41 -19.20 2.81 3.64
N GLY A 42 -18.86 3.88 2.91
CA GLY A 42 -19.39 5.21 3.14
C GLY A 42 -20.91 5.30 3.00
N VAL A 43 -21.48 4.63 2.00
CA VAL A 43 -22.94 4.52 1.82
C VAL A 43 -23.59 3.80 3.01
N VAL A 44 -23.02 2.68 3.46
CA VAL A 44 -23.55 1.97 4.63
C VAL A 44 -23.45 2.84 5.89
N ILE A 45 -22.30 3.48 6.13
CA ILE A 45 -22.07 4.36 7.29
C ILE A 45 -23.03 5.56 7.29
N SER A 46 -23.34 6.13 6.12
CA SER A 46 -24.29 7.26 6.04
C SER A 46 -25.69 6.89 6.53
N GLN A 47 -26.08 5.62 6.35
CA GLN A 47 -27.38 5.10 6.73
C GLN A 47 -27.37 4.61 8.18
N ASP A 48 -26.48 3.65 8.48
CA ASP A 48 -26.27 3.09 9.80
C ASP A 48 -24.89 2.40 9.86
N ARG A 49 -24.01 2.97 10.68
CA ARG A 49 -22.65 2.47 10.89
C ARG A 49 -22.62 1.08 11.54
N THR A 50 -23.62 0.73 12.36
CA THR A 50 -23.67 -0.54 13.11
C THR A 50 -23.88 -1.76 12.20
N LEU A 51 -24.33 -1.55 10.96
CA LEU A 51 -24.53 -2.63 9.99
C LEU A 51 -23.21 -3.27 9.52
N LEU A 52 -22.11 -2.52 9.57
CA LEU A 52 -20.79 -3.02 9.17
C LEU A 52 -20.22 -4.00 10.19
N ARG A 53 -19.56 -5.05 9.69
CA ARG A 53 -18.92 -6.09 10.50
C ARG A 53 -17.89 -5.56 11.49
N GLU A 54 -17.15 -4.52 11.11
CA GLU A 54 -16.17 -3.86 12.00
C GLU A 54 -16.81 -3.12 13.18
N ASN A 55 -18.13 -2.87 13.13
CA ASN A 55 -18.90 -2.24 14.20
C ASN A 55 -19.89 -3.22 14.86
N GLY A 56 -19.69 -4.52 14.71
CA GLY A 56 -20.55 -5.57 15.30
C GLY A 56 -21.72 -6.02 14.42
N GLY A 57 -21.86 -5.48 13.21
CA GLY A 57 -22.90 -5.86 12.26
C GLY A 57 -22.61 -7.11 11.44
N GLY A 58 -23.52 -7.44 10.52
CA GLY A 58 -23.41 -8.60 9.63
C GLY A 58 -22.84 -8.32 8.25
N ILE A 59 -22.71 -7.04 7.85
CA ILE A 59 -22.30 -6.67 6.49
C ILE A 59 -20.76 -6.60 6.39
N ASP A 60 -20.19 -7.48 5.58
CA ASP A 60 -18.77 -7.48 5.23
C ASP A 60 -18.57 -7.05 3.78
N ILE A 61 -18.06 -5.83 3.57
CA ILE A 61 -17.72 -5.29 2.25
C ILE A 61 -16.39 -5.91 1.79
N SER A 62 -16.48 -7.15 1.32
CA SER A 62 -15.32 -7.92 0.88
C SER A 62 -14.85 -7.53 -0.52
N ARG A 63 -13.60 -7.90 -0.84
CA ARG A 63 -13.04 -7.74 -2.18
C ARG A 63 -13.87 -8.46 -3.25
N ASP A 64 -14.41 -9.63 -2.94
CA ASP A 64 -15.21 -10.42 -3.88
C ASP A 64 -16.55 -9.75 -4.18
N TRP A 65 -17.17 -9.15 -3.16
CA TRP A 65 -18.35 -8.32 -3.35
C TRP A 65 -18.02 -7.12 -4.26
N THR A 66 -16.88 -6.45 -4.02
CA THR A 66 -16.44 -5.33 -4.86
C THR A 66 -16.21 -5.74 -6.32
N LEU A 67 -15.58 -6.88 -6.56
CA LEU A 67 -15.40 -7.40 -7.92
C LEU A 67 -16.75 -7.74 -8.57
N SER A 68 -17.69 -8.27 -7.79
CA SER A 68 -19.05 -8.57 -8.25
C SER A 68 -19.78 -7.31 -8.72
N ILE A 69 -19.83 -6.24 -7.92
CA ILE A 69 -20.50 -4.98 -8.32
C ILE A 69 -19.83 -4.33 -9.53
N MET A 70 -18.49 -4.31 -9.58
CA MET A 70 -17.76 -3.82 -10.74
C MET A 70 -18.11 -4.61 -12.02
N LYS A 71 -18.20 -5.94 -11.91
CA LYS A 71 -18.62 -6.80 -13.02
C LYS A 71 -20.06 -6.51 -13.46
N ARG A 72 -21.00 -6.33 -12.53
CA ARG A 72 -22.40 -5.97 -12.84
C ARG A 72 -22.52 -4.62 -13.55
N MET A 73 -21.61 -3.69 -13.24
CA MET A 73 -21.53 -2.38 -13.89
C MET A 73 -20.70 -2.37 -15.19
N ASN A 74 -20.25 -3.53 -15.69
CA ASN A 74 -19.35 -3.64 -16.85
C ASN A 74 -18.06 -2.81 -16.72
N LEU A 75 -17.53 -2.71 -15.50
CA LEU A 75 -16.28 -2.00 -15.22
C LEU A 75 -15.09 -2.96 -15.33
N VAL A 76 -14.14 -2.62 -16.20
CA VAL A 76 -12.86 -3.33 -16.33
C VAL A 76 -11.81 -2.62 -15.48
N LYS A 77 -11.04 -3.39 -14.70
CA LYS A 77 -9.88 -2.87 -13.99
C LYS A 77 -8.87 -2.35 -15.00
N ARG A 78 -8.69 -1.03 -15.10
CA ARG A 78 -7.59 -0.45 -15.89
C ARG A 78 -6.27 -0.77 -15.19
N ARG A 79 -5.41 -1.58 -15.82
CA ARG A 79 -4.01 -1.71 -15.40
C ARG A 79 -3.28 -0.46 -15.88
N GLY A 80 -2.53 0.20 -15.00
CA GLY A 80 -1.52 1.17 -15.46
C GLY A 80 -0.53 0.46 -16.36
N SER A 81 -0.03 1.14 -17.39
CA SER A 81 1.05 0.65 -18.23
C SER A 81 2.32 0.55 -17.38
N ASN A 82 2.65 -0.65 -16.92
CA ASN A 82 3.96 -0.91 -16.36
C ASN A 82 4.78 -1.56 -17.46
N THR A 83 5.85 -0.88 -17.90
CA THR A 83 6.89 -1.49 -18.73
C THR A 83 7.30 -2.82 -18.12
N ALA A 84 7.39 -3.87 -18.94
CA ALA A 84 7.84 -5.18 -18.47
C ALA A 84 9.18 -5.04 -17.75
N LYS A 85 9.34 -5.74 -16.62
CA LYS A 85 10.63 -5.73 -15.91
C LYS A 85 11.68 -6.31 -16.84
N PRO A 86 12.82 -5.64 -17.06
CA PRO A 86 13.88 -6.17 -17.90
C PRO A 86 14.37 -7.49 -17.30
N GLU A 87 14.66 -8.45 -18.19
CA GLU A 87 15.27 -9.71 -17.80
C GLU A 87 16.67 -9.45 -17.25
N ILE A 88 16.95 -9.98 -16.07
CA ILE A 88 18.22 -9.75 -15.37
C ILE A 88 19.15 -10.93 -15.69
N LYS A 89 20.06 -10.73 -16.65
CA LYS A 89 21.18 -11.63 -16.89
C LYS A 89 22.26 -11.48 -15.81
N ASP A 90 22.96 -12.58 -15.53
CA ASP A 90 24.14 -12.63 -14.65
C ASP A 90 23.88 -12.17 -13.21
N PHE A 91 22.71 -12.54 -12.68
CA PHE A 91 22.29 -12.09 -11.34
C PHE A 91 23.26 -12.52 -10.24
N ASP A 92 23.68 -13.78 -10.25
CA ASP A 92 24.51 -14.34 -9.20
C ASP A 92 25.92 -13.72 -9.17
N GLU A 93 26.52 -13.49 -10.33
CA GLU A 93 27.83 -12.83 -10.45
C GLU A 93 27.77 -11.38 -9.94
N LYS A 94 26.77 -10.62 -10.40
CA LYS A 94 26.59 -9.22 -9.96
C LYS A 94 26.25 -9.11 -8.49
N LYS A 95 25.45 -10.05 -7.94
CA LYS A 95 25.18 -10.12 -6.51
C LYS A 95 26.45 -10.43 -5.73
N ALA A 96 27.25 -11.41 -6.16
CA ALA A 96 28.50 -11.76 -5.50
C ALA A 96 29.48 -10.57 -5.47
N LYS A 97 29.62 -9.85 -6.61
CA LYS A 97 30.42 -8.63 -6.69
C LYS A 97 29.93 -7.54 -5.72
N PHE A 98 28.62 -7.26 -5.73
CA PHE A 98 28.00 -6.29 -4.85
C PHE A 98 28.22 -6.62 -3.35
N LEU A 99 28.02 -7.88 -2.95
CA LEU A 99 28.23 -8.31 -1.56
C LEU A 99 29.72 -8.23 -1.17
N LYS A 100 30.63 -8.55 -2.08
CA LYS A 100 32.08 -8.38 -1.86
C LYS A 100 32.45 -6.92 -1.64
N GLU A 101 31.92 -6.01 -2.46
CA GLU A 101 32.14 -4.56 -2.33
C GLU A 101 31.62 -4.05 -0.98
N ILE A 102 30.39 -4.42 -0.58
CA ILE A 102 29.84 -4.09 0.74
C ILE A 102 30.77 -4.54 1.85
N LYS A 103 31.23 -5.80 1.80
CA LYS A 103 32.08 -6.37 2.84
C LYS A 103 33.38 -5.58 2.98
N THR A 104 34.01 -5.25 1.85
CA THR A 104 35.24 -4.45 1.83
C THR A 104 35.00 -3.06 2.41
N ILE A 105 34.00 -2.33 1.90
CA ILE A 105 33.70 -0.95 2.35
C ILE A 105 33.40 -0.92 3.85
N CYS A 106 32.52 -1.81 4.33
CA CYS A 106 32.19 -1.86 5.75
C CYS A 106 33.38 -2.25 6.63
N THR A 107 34.26 -3.13 6.17
CA THR A 107 35.47 -3.51 6.92
C THR A 107 36.43 -2.33 7.01
N THR A 108 36.72 -1.68 5.88
CA THR A 108 37.56 -0.47 5.84
C THR A 108 37.00 0.64 6.72
N TRP A 109 35.68 0.87 6.67
CA TRP A 109 35.02 1.87 7.51
C TRP A 109 35.18 1.58 9.00
N ARG A 110 34.98 0.33 9.42
CA ARG A 110 35.18 -0.09 10.82
C ARG A 110 36.61 0.15 11.32
N GLU A 111 37.61 -0.04 10.45
CA GLU A 111 39.00 0.25 10.83
C GLU A 111 39.25 1.77 10.94
N LEU A 112 38.70 2.58 10.03
CA LEU A 112 38.80 4.04 10.11
C LEU A 112 38.13 4.61 11.37
N GLN A 113 37.00 4.04 11.79
CA GLN A 113 36.30 4.41 13.02
C GLN A 113 37.14 4.21 14.29
N LYS A 114 38.11 3.30 14.27
CA LYS A 114 39.03 3.12 15.41
C LYS A 114 40.08 4.23 15.49
N LEU A 115 40.42 4.83 14.35
CA LEU A 115 41.48 5.82 14.21
C LEU A 115 40.94 7.25 14.28
N TYR A 116 39.70 7.47 13.85
CA TYR A 116 39.09 8.79 13.71
C TYR A 116 37.62 8.77 14.14
N VAL A 117 37.12 9.92 14.61
CA VAL A 117 35.68 10.15 14.80
C VAL A 117 35.06 10.41 13.44
N VAL A 118 34.62 9.35 12.76
CA VAL A 118 33.87 9.44 11.50
C VAL A 118 32.39 9.12 11.73
N GLU A 119 31.54 9.66 10.86
CA GLU A 119 30.09 9.44 10.92
C GLU A 119 29.72 7.94 10.82
N ASN A 120 28.53 7.56 11.27
CA ASN A 120 28.06 6.17 11.20
C ASN A 120 27.38 5.83 9.86
N LEU A 121 27.78 6.47 8.77
CA LEU A 121 27.12 6.34 7.46
C LEU A 121 28.05 5.71 6.42
N VAL A 122 27.58 4.64 5.80
CA VAL A 122 28.27 3.97 4.69
C VAL A 122 27.41 4.07 3.45
N TYR A 123 28.00 4.58 2.36
CA TYR A 123 27.34 4.67 1.07
C TYR A 123 27.73 3.49 0.17
N VAL A 124 26.73 2.84 -0.43
CA VAL A 124 26.94 1.73 -1.38
C VAL A 124 25.97 1.88 -2.55
N TYR A 125 26.49 1.74 -3.77
CA TYR A 125 25.67 1.74 -4.98
C TYR A 125 25.05 0.36 -5.22
N VAL A 126 23.74 0.35 -5.47
CA VAL A 126 23.06 -0.87 -5.95
C VAL A 126 23.21 -0.94 -7.47
N PRO A 127 23.59 -2.10 -8.05
CA PRO A 127 23.71 -2.25 -9.49
C PRO A 127 22.42 -1.86 -10.24
N ALA A 128 22.57 -1.20 -11.39
CA ALA A 128 21.45 -0.73 -12.20
C ALA A 128 20.52 -1.88 -12.63
N GLY A 129 19.22 -1.75 -12.35
CA GLY A 129 18.21 -2.79 -12.62
C GLY A 129 18.03 -3.82 -11.50
N PHE A 130 18.81 -3.75 -10.42
CA PHE A 130 18.78 -4.74 -9.34
C PHE A 130 18.12 -4.25 -8.06
N THR A 131 17.55 -3.03 -8.02
CA THR A 131 16.93 -2.46 -6.81
C THR A 131 15.90 -3.41 -6.21
N SER A 132 15.03 -3.98 -7.05
CA SER A 132 14.00 -4.95 -6.63
C SER A 132 14.52 -6.27 -6.03
N LYS A 133 15.81 -6.57 -6.15
CA LYS A 133 16.44 -7.81 -5.68
C LYS A 133 17.52 -7.60 -4.61
N LEU A 134 18.18 -6.44 -4.60
CA LEU A 134 19.35 -6.18 -3.75
C LEU A 134 19.14 -5.01 -2.79
N GLN A 135 18.20 -4.10 -3.05
CA GLN A 135 17.94 -2.97 -2.17
C GLN A 135 17.01 -3.39 -1.02
N PRO A 136 17.46 -3.34 0.25
CA PRO A 136 16.63 -3.75 1.40
C PRO A 136 15.27 -3.04 1.45
N MET A 137 15.25 -1.76 1.08
CA MET A 137 14.04 -0.96 1.04
C MET A 137 12.99 -1.51 0.07
N ASP A 138 13.37 -1.89 -1.14
CA ASP A 138 12.44 -2.44 -2.14
C ASP A 138 11.99 -3.86 -1.78
N LEU A 139 12.85 -4.64 -1.11
CA LEU A 139 12.59 -6.03 -0.76
C LEU A 139 11.54 -6.23 0.35
N SER A 140 11.47 -5.33 1.33
CA SER A 140 10.55 -5.48 2.47
C SER A 140 9.80 -4.20 2.82
N VAL A 141 10.50 -3.07 2.97
CA VAL A 141 9.95 -1.84 3.55
C VAL A 141 8.91 -1.20 2.64
N GLN A 142 9.21 -1.09 1.34
CA GLN A 142 8.40 -0.35 0.38
C GLN A 142 6.97 -0.92 0.28
N LYS A 143 6.83 -2.25 0.32
CA LYS A 143 5.52 -2.90 0.32
C LYS A 143 4.73 -2.56 1.58
N CYS A 144 5.35 -2.68 2.75
CA CYS A 144 4.73 -2.38 4.04
C CYS A 144 4.19 -0.94 4.08
N VAL A 145 5.02 0.04 3.67
CA VAL A 145 4.60 1.45 3.62
C VAL A 145 3.45 1.65 2.64
N LYS A 146 3.55 1.11 1.42
CA LYS A 146 2.49 1.23 0.40
C LYS A 146 1.18 0.63 0.87
N ASP A 147 1.21 -0.54 1.51
CA ASP A 147 0.00 -1.19 1.98
C ASP A 147 -0.64 -0.39 3.12
N ARG A 148 0.14 0.08 4.10
CA ARG A 148 -0.37 0.96 5.17
C ARG A 148 -0.98 2.27 4.66
N MET A 149 -0.33 2.92 3.70
CA MET A 149 -0.88 4.15 3.12
C MET A 149 -2.21 3.89 2.39
N ARG A 150 -2.36 2.73 1.74
CA ARG A 150 -3.61 2.36 1.08
C ARG A 150 -4.70 1.97 2.08
N ASP A 151 -4.33 1.32 3.18
CA ASP A 151 -5.26 0.93 4.23
C ASP A 151 -5.77 2.17 4.97
N ALA A 152 -4.89 3.12 5.31
CA ALA A 152 -5.28 4.40 5.87
C ALA A 152 -6.22 5.20 4.95
N PHE A 153 -6.03 5.11 3.63
CA PHE A 153 -6.98 5.67 2.67
C PHE A 153 -8.34 4.96 2.73
N GLU A 154 -8.36 3.63 2.74
CA GLU A 154 -9.59 2.84 2.85
C GLU A 154 -10.37 3.08 4.14
N ASP A 155 -9.69 3.44 5.22
CA ASP A 155 -10.31 3.74 6.52
C ASP A 155 -10.82 5.18 6.60
N HIS A 156 -10.06 6.14 6.06
CA HIS A 156 -10.41 7.56 6.14
C HIS A 156 -11.54 7.95 5.17
N TYR A 157 -11.55 7.35 3.98
CA TYR A 157 -12.41 7.77 2.89
C TYR A 157 -13.90 7.48 3.09
N PRO A 158 -14.32 6.34 3.66
CA PRO A 158 -15.73 6.05 3.95
C PRO A 158 -16.41 7.12 4.79
N ASP A 159 -15.73 7.66 5.80
CA ASP A 159 -16.29 8.70 6.66
C ASP A 159 -16.54 10.02 5.90
N LYS A 160 -15.67 10.37 4.95
CA LYS A 160 -15.92 11.54 4.09
C LYS A 160 -17.15 11.35 3.20
N VAL A 161 -17.26 10.18 2.58
CA VAL A 161 -18.42 9.83 1.74
C VAL A 161 -19.70 9.85 2.57
N ALA A 162 -19.65 9.29 3.78
CA ALA A 162 -20.80 9.24 4.67
C ALA A 162 -21.30 10.64 5.05
N LYS A 163 -20.38 11.54 5.43
CA LYS A 163 -20.70 12.93 5.76
C LYS A 163 -21.32 13.66 4.57
N SER A 164 -20.73 13.56 3.38
CA SER A 164 -21.27 14.21 2.18
C SER A 164 -22.70 13.76 1.86
N LEU A 165 -22.98 12.46 2.01
CA LEU A 165 -24.31 11.90 1.80
C LEU A 165 -25.33 12.38 2.84
N GLN A 166 -24.93 12.48 4.12
CA GLN A 166 -25.79 12.97 5.20
C GLN A 166 -26.13 14.45 5.04
N ASP A 167 -25.13 15.25 4.67
CA ASP A 167 -25.29 16.70 4.43
C ASP A 167 -26.01 17.00 3.11
N LYS A 168 -26.39 15.96 2.33
CA LYS A 168 -26.97 16.06 0.98
C LYS A 168 -26.13 16.93 0.04
N THR A 169 -24.82 16.96 0.26
CA THR A 169 -23.87 17.65 -0.61
C THR A 169 -23.43 16.72 -1.73
N GLU A 170 -23.03 17.30 -2.86
CA GLU A 170 -22.42 16.51 -3.92
C GLU A 170 -21.21 15.77 -3.35
N VAL A 171 -21.07 14.46 -3.63
CA VAL A 171 -19.94 13.67 -3.15
C VAL A 171 -18.71 14.08 -3.96
N VAL A 172 -18.12 15.22 -3.59
CA VAL A 172 -16.89 15.72 -4.18
C VAL A 172 -15.74 14.94 -3.56
N VAL A 173 -15.38 13.88 -4.27
CA VAL A 173 -14.19 13.08 -4.03
C VAL A 173 -12.98 13.94 -4.39
N ASP A 174 -12.60 14.82 -3.48
CA ASP A 174 -11.45 15.70 -3.66
C ASP A 174 -10.16 14.91 -3.51
N LEU A 175 -9.72 14.33 -4.62
CA LEU A 175 -8.43 13.66 -4.79
C LEU A 175 -7.37 14.61 -5.34
N THR A 176 -7.59 15.93 -5.26
CA THR A 176 -6.55 16.88 -5.66
C THR A 176 -5.32 16.71 -4.79
N MET A 177 -4.16 17.02 -5.36
CA MET A 177 -2.90 16.92 -4.64
C MET A 177 -2.87 17.86 -3.42
N THR A 178 -3.59 18.98 -3.45
CA THR A 178 -3.69 19.92 -2.32
C THR A 178 -4.30 19.27 -1.09
N THR A 179 -5.35 18.46 -1.27
CA THR A 179 -6.04 17.76 -0.20
C THR A 179 -5.35 16.44 0.18
N LEU A 180 -4.86 15.69 -0.80
CA LEU A 180 -4.22 14.39 -0.56
C LEU A 180 -2.82 14.50 0.03
N LYS A 181 -2.01 15.52 -0.33
CA LYS A 181 -0.65 15.69 0.20
C LYS A 181 -0.60 15.71 1.73
N PRO A 182 -1.34 16.59 2.45
CA PRO A 182 -1.27 16.62 3.91
C PRO A 182 -1.77 15.34 4.56
N LEU A 183 -2.81 14.70 4.01
CA LEU A 183 -3.29 13.40 4.50
C LEU A 183 -2.25 12.30 4.30
N SER A 184 -1.68 12.21 3.10
CA SER A 184 -0.65 11.23 2.78
C SER A 184 0.61 11.39 3.61
N ALA A 185 0.98 12.63 3.98
CA ALA A 185 2.08 12.90 4.88
C ALA A 185 1.79 12.36 6.30
N LYS A 186 0.59 12.58 6.83
CA LYS A 186 0.17 11.99 8.13
C LYS A 186 0.21 10.46 8.09
N TRP A 187 -0.29 9.85 7.02
CA TRP A 187 -0.25 8.39 6.85
C TRP A 187 1.17 7.85 6.72
N LEU A 188 2.06 8.61 6.06
CA LEU A 188 3.47 8.25 5.96
C LEU A 188 4.16 8.27 7.32
N VAL A 189 3.93 9.29 8.14
CA VAL A 189 4.45 9.35 9.52
C VAL A 189 3.99 8.14 10.32
N SER A 190 2.69 7.83 10.30
CA SER A 190 2.15 6.64 10.97
C SER A 190 2.73 5.31 10.44
N ALA A 191 3.03 5.23 9.14
CA ALA A 191 3.71 4.08 8.57
C ALA A 191 5.16 3.96 9.07
N ILE A 192 5.87 5.09 9.23
CA ILE A 192 7.22 5.14 9.78
C ILE A 192 7.22 4.75 11.26
N ASP A 193 6.31 5.29 12.06
CA ASP A 193 6.18 4.95 13.49
C ASP A 193 6.02 3.44 13.69
N TYR A 194 5.25 2.80 12.80
CA TYR A 194 5.11 1.35 12.82
C TYR A 194 6.39 0.60 12.43
N LEU A 195 7.15 1.09 11.46
CA LEU A 195 8.44 0.49 11.12
C LEU A 195 9.43 0.60 12.28
N LEU A 196 9.42 1.73 13.00
CA LEU A 196 10.23 1.91 14.20
C LEU A 196 9.83 0.94 15.31
N ALA A 197 8.52 0.70 15.48
CA ALA A 197 8.01 -0.31 16.41
C ALA A 197 8.25 -1.76 15.96
N ASN A 198 8.49 -1.99 14.66
CA ASN A 198 8.63 -3.33 14.06
C ASN A 198 9.92 -3.42 13.22
N PRO A 199 11.11 -3.29 13.85
CA PRO A 199 12.38 -3.22 13.14
C PRO A 199 12.70 -4.49 12.33
N GLN A 200 12.07 -5.62 12.67
CA GLN A 200 12.16 -6.88 11.92
C GLN A 200 11.82 -6.71 10.43
N ILE A 201 10.93 -5.78 10.07
CA ILE A 201 10.59 -5.51 8.67
C ILE A 201 11.81 -5.00 7.90
N VAL A 202 12.62 -4.14 8.52
CA VAL A 202 13.86 -3.62 7.94
C VAL A 202 14.91 -4.74 7.90
N PHE A 203 15.07 -5.49 9.00
CA PHE A 203 16.04 -6.59 9.09
C PHE A 203 15.81 -7.66 8.03
N ASN A 204 14.55 -8.02 7.78
CA ASN A 204 14.18 -8.94 6.70
C ASN A 204 14.64 -8.45 5.32
N GLY A 205 14.62 -7.13 5.08
CA GLY A 205 15.14 -6.55 3.84
C GLY A 205 16.64 -6.78 3.67
N PHE A 206 17.42 -6.54 4.73
CA PHE A 206 18.87 -6.78 4.73
C PHE A 206 19.22 -8.27 4.63
N HIS A 207 18.44 -9.13 5.29
CA HIS A 207 18.60 -10.58 5.19
C HIS A 207 18.30 -11.08 3.78
N ASN A 208 17.20 -10.62 3.16
CA ASN A 208 16.81 -11.02 1.80
C ASN A 208 17.79 -10.53 0.73
N ALA A 209 18.41 -9.37 0.96
CA ALA A 209 19.48 -8.85 0.10
C ALA A 209 20.79 -9.67 0.20
N GLY A 210 20.98 -10.47 1.25
CA GLY A 210 22.23 -11.18 1.54
C GLY A 210 23.27 -10.36 2.32
N ILE A 211 22.93 -9.11 2.66
CA ILE A 211 23.85 -8.15 3.28
C ILE A 211 24.14 -8.54 4.73
N ALA A 212 23.09 -8.93 5.47
CA ALA A 212 23.21 -9.31 6.87
C ALA A 212 24.21 -10.46 7.08
N GLN A 213 24.05 -11.53 6.29
CA GLN A 213 24.88 -12.72 6.34
C GLN A 213 26.32 -12.40 5.93
N THR A 214 26.50 -11.58 4.90
CA THR A 214 27.83 -11.18 4.40
C THR A 214 28.63 -10.41 5.45
N LEU A 215 27.96 -9.57 6.24
CA LEU A 215 28.57 -8.77 7.29
C LEU A 215 28.63 -9.47 8.66
N GLY A 216 28.10 -10.70 8.75
CA GLY A 216 28.00 -11.44 10.01
C GLY A 216 27.04 -10.82 11.02
N PHE A 217 26.09 -10.00 10.57
CA PHE A 217 25.09 -9.40 11.45
C PHE A 217 23.96 -10.39 11.73
N VAL A 218 23.75 -10.67 13.01
CA VAL A 218 22.57 -11.39 13.50
C VAL A 218 21.64 -10.34 14.11
N PHE A 219 20.47 -10.16 13.50
CA PHE A 219 19.45 -9.30 14.06
C PHE A 219 18.68 -10.09 15.13
N GLU A 220 18.76 -9.66 16.39
CA GLU A 220 17.99 -10.27 17.45
C GLU A 220 16.48 -10.03 17.21
N LYS A 221 15.70 -11.10 17.31
CA LYS A 221 14.24 -11.00 17.42
C LYS A 221 13.93 -10.60 18.85
N LYS A 222 13.73 -9.31 19.09
CA LYS A 222 12.95 -8.85 20.26
C LYS A 222 11.51 -9.32 20.14
#